data_AF-A0A6J5F7Q2-F1
#
_entry.id   AF-A0A6J5F7Q2-F1
#
_cell.length_a   1.000
_cell.length_b   1.000
_cell.length_c   1.000
_cell.angle_alpha   90.00
_cell.angle_beta   90.00
_cell.angle_gamma   90.00
#
_symmetry.space_group_name_H-M   'P 1'
#
loop_
_entity.id
_entity.type
_entity.pdbx_description
1 polymer ?
#
loop_
_entity_poly.entity_id
_entity_poly.type
_entity_poly.pdbx_seq_one_letter_code
_entity_poly.pdbx_strand_id
1 'polypeptide(L)'
;MADTKGNGTDQPTVTKGSNSAAIGANSSDGGRSNVVSVGAPGAERQVTNVAAGTQATDAVNVQQLNQSVAQGVGQANSYTDQRINDVNNRIDSERRDANAGSASAMAMANLPQAVLPGEKVVALAAGNYGGQAAMALGLSVATQKWLVKGSVTTGVSGHGSVGAGAGVGYRW
;
A
#
# COMPACT_ATOMS: atom_id res chain seq x y z
N MET A 1 -53.45 -14.80 17.40
CA MET A 1 -52.71 -15.52 16.35
C MET A 1 -53.19 -14.91 15.05
N ALA A 2 -52.30 -14.35 14.21
CA ALA A 2 -52.73 -13.46 13.13
C ALA A 2 -53.68 -14.18 12.15
N ASP A 3 -54.86 -13.62 12.02
CA ASP A 3 -56.02 -14.15 11.32
C ASP A 3 -56.41 -13.23 10.12
N THR A 4 -56.93 -13.86 9.07
CA THR A 4 -57.84 -13.38 8.00
C THR A 4 -57.36 -12.43 6.88
N LYS A 5 -57.07 -13.01 5.71
CA LYS A 5 -58.06 -13.18 4.61
C LYS A 5 -57.68 -14.47 3.86
N GLY A 6 -58.39 -15.59 3.87
CA GLY A 6 -59.80 -15.83 4.17
C GLY A 6 -60.31 -16.97 3.30
N ASN A 7 -59.70 -18.16 3.38
CA ASN A 7 -60.23 -19.38 2.72
C ASN A 7 -60.46 -20.56 3.69
N GLY A 8 -60.13 -20.41 4.98
CA GLY A 8 -60.41 -21.42 6.01
C GLY A 8 -59.59 -22.72 5.90
N THR A 9 -58.56 -22.78 5.04
CA THR A 9 -57.71 -23.97 4.89
C THR A 9 -56.27 -23.81 5.41
N ASP A 10 -55.88 -22.59 5.80
CA ASP A 10 -54.54 -22.30 6.33
C ASP A 10 -54.44 -22.70 7.80
N GLN A 11 -53.86 -23.87 8.07
CA GLN A 11 -53.55 -24.28 9.43
C GLN A 11 -52.21 -23.67 9.87
N PRO A 12 -52.16 -22.84 10.92
CA PRO A 12 -50.89 -22.49 11.56
C PRO A 12 -50.26 -23.76 12.12
N THR A 13 -49.18 -24.23 11.49
CA THR A 13 -48.48 -25.43 11.96
C THR A 13 -47.64 -25.07 13.18
N VAL A 14 -48.03 -25.56 14.36
CA VAL A 14 -47.10 -25.65 15.51
C VAL A 14 -46.00 -26.62 15.14
N THR A 15 -44.78 -26.11 15.16
CA THR A 15 -43.64 -26.73 14.51
C THR A 15 -43.03 -27.87 15.35
N LYS A 16 -42.13 -28.69 14.76
CA LYS A 16 -41.54 -29.85 15.47
C LYS A 16 -40.53 -29.45 16.55
N GLY A 17 -39.98 -28.23 16.52
CA GLY A 17 -39.10 -27.67 17.54
C GLY A 17 -39.84 -26.98 18.69
N SER A 18 -39.23 -26.94 19.87
CA SER A 18 -39.80 -26.28 21.05
C SER A 18 -39.61 -24.76 20.99
N ASN A 19 -40.60 -24.00 21.47
CA ASN A 19 -40.56 -22.53 21.48
C ASN A 19 -40.30 -21.91 20.09
N SER A 20 -40.95 -22.45 19.05
CA SER A 20 -40.75 -22.03 17.65
C SER A 20 -42.07 -21.70 16.96
N ALA A 21 -41.99 -20.93 15.87
CA ALA A 21 -43.12 -20.63 14.99
C ALA A 21 -42.76 -20.82 13.51
N ALA A 22 -43.61 -21.55 12.77
CA ALA A 22 -43.58 -21.57 11.31
C ALA A 22 -44.72 -20.72 10.76
N ILE A 23 -44.37 -19.69 9.99
CA ILE A 23 -45.31 -18.69 9.46
C ILE A 23 -45.45 -18.87 7.95
N GLY A 24 -46.69 -19.06 7.50
CA GLY A 24 -47.04 -19.25 6.08
C GLY A 24 -47.23 -20.73 5.70
N ALA A 25 -48.01 -20.96 4.64
CA ALA A 25 -48.30 -22.30 4.14
C ALA A 25 -47.02 -23.08 3.80
N ASN A 26 -46.96 -24.36 4.15
CA ASN A 26 -45.80 -25.25 3.92
C ASN A 26 -44.48 -24.78 4.55
N SER A 27 -44.51 -23.80 5.47
CA SER A 27 -43.32 -23.44 6.24
C SER A 27 -42.95 -24.53 7.24
N SER A 28 -41.66 -24.66 7.53
CA SER A 28 -41.12 -25.64 8.47
C SER A 28 -39.93 -25.04 9.21
N ASP A 29 -39.84 -25.28 10.52
CA ASP A 29 -38.67 -24.92 11.33
C ASP A 29 -37.52 -25.94 11.23
N GLY A 30 -37.73 -27.04 10.49
CA GLY A 30 -36.77 -28.13 10.39
C GLY A 30 -36.45 -28.80 11.74
N GLY A 31 -37.33 -28.71 12.73
CA GLY A 31 -37.12 -29.22 14.09
C GLY A 31 -36.24 -28.34 14.99
N ARG A 32 -35.88 -27.13 14.54
CA ARG A 32 -35.07 -26.19 15.35
C ARG A 32 -35.92 -25.54 16.43
N SER A 33 -35.38 -25.44 17.65
CA SER A 33 -36.02 -24.75 18.78
C SER A 33 -35.62 -23.26 18.81
N ASN A 34 -36.48 -22.39 19.34
CA ASN A 34 -36.26 -20.93 19.45
C ASN A 34 -36.09 -20.22 18.10
N VAL A 35 -36.89 -20.57 17.08
CA VAL A 35 -36.81 -19.92 15.77
C VAL A 35 -38.17 -19.48 15.25
N VAL A 36 -38.16 -18.47 14.36
CA VAL A 36 -39.27 -18.16 13.47
C VAL A 36 -38.84 -18.53 12.05
N SER A 37 -39.55 -19.47 11.43
CA SER A 37 -39.35 -19.85 10.04
C SER A 37 -40.44 -19.24 9.16
N VAL A 38 -40.05 -18.59 8.06
CA VAL A 38 -40.97 -17.99 7.07
C VAL A 38 -41.10 -18.82 5.80
N GLY A 39 -40.48 -20.00 5.75
CA GLY A 39 -40.46 -20.87 4.58
C GLY A 39 -39.97 -22.27 4.92
N ALA A 40 -39.48 -22.98 3.92
CA ALA A 40 -38.81 -24.26 4.05
C ALA A 40 -37.59 -24.29 3.11
N PRO A 41 -36.63 -25.21 3.28
CA PRO A 41 -35.52 -25.37 2.34
C PRO A 41 -36.03 -25.52 0.89
N GLY A 42 -35.56 -24.66 -0.02
CA GLY A 42 -36.01 -24.63 -1.41
C GLY A 42 -37.37 -23.95 -1.63
N ALA A 43 -37.97 -23.41 -0.57
CA ALA A 43 -39.22 -22.64 -0.58
C ALA A 43 -39.08 -21.44 0.37
N GLU A 44 -37.97 -20.71 0.28
CA GLU A 44 -37.69 -19.51 1.06
C GLU A 44 -38.62 -18.36 0.65
N ARG A 45 -38.90 -17.47 1.61
CA ARG A 45 -39.67 -16.26 1.35
C ARG A 45 -38.85 -15.03 1.69
N GLN A 46 -39.07 -13.97 0.94
CA GLN A 46 -38.52 -12.65 1.28
C GLN A 46 -39.32 -12.04 2.44
N VAL A 47 -38.61 -11.38 3.35
CA VAL A 47 -39.22 -10.51 4.38
C VAL A 47 -39.05 -9.08 3.89
N THR A 48 -40.14 -8.47 3.45
CA THR A 48 -40.14 -7.12 2.85
C THR A 48 -40.63 -6.07 3.85
N ASN A 49 -40.36 -4.79 3.55
CA ASN A 49 -40.72 -3.65 4.40
C ASN A 49 -40.07 -3.68 5.80
N VAL A 50 -38.85 -4.23 5.89
CA VAL A 50 -38.05 -4.21 7.12
C VAL A 50 -37.40 -2.83 7.27
N ALA A 51 -37.90 -2.06 8.24
CA ALA A 51 -37.28 -0.80 8.65
C ALA A 51 -35.84 -1.04 9.14
N ALA A 52 -35.01 -0.01 9.11
CA ALA A 52 -33.63 -0.12 9.60
C ALA A 52 -33.63 -0.49 11.09
N GLY A 53 -32.85 -1.52 11.45
CA GLY A 53 -32.67 -1.95 12.83
C GLY A 53 -31.92 -0.89 13.64
N THR A 54 -32.29 -0.74 14.91
CA THR A 54 -31.75 0.27 15.84
C THR A 54 -31.13 -0.34 17.09
N GLN A 55 -31.59 -1.53 17.50
CA GLN A 55 -31.05 -2.31 18.61
C GLN A 55 -30.20 -3.46 18.09
N ALA A 56 -29.33 -4.00 18.95
CA ALA A 56 -28.40 -5.08 18.57
C ALA A 56 -29.10 -6.39 18.14
N THR A 57 -30.38 -6.57 18.50
CA THR A 57 -31.20 -7.74 18.17
C THR A 57 -32.21 -7.48 17.05
N ASP A 58 -32.19 -6.29 16.43
CA ASP A 58 -33.07 -5.99 15.30
C ASP A 58 -32.55 -6.64 14.01
N ALA A 59 -33.46 -6.94 13.09
CA ALA A 59 -33.09 -7.41 11.76
C ALA A 59 -32.38 -6.28 10.98
N VAL A 60 -31.30 -6.63 10.29
CA VAL A 60 -30.60 -5.73 9.37
C VAL A 60 -31.26 -5.83 7.99
N ASN A 61 -31.64 -4.69 7.40
CA ASN A 61 -32.13 -4.68 6.03
C ASN A 61 -30.99 -4.56 5.00
N VAL A 62 -31.30 -4.83 3.72
CA VAL A 62 -30.29 -4.82 2.64
C VAL A 62 -29.61 -3.46 2.48
N GLN A 63 -30.32 -2.35 2.74
CA GLN A 63 -29.75 -1.01 2.67
C GLN A 63 -28.62 -0.82 3.71
N GLN A 64 -28.87 -1.20 4.97
CA GLN A 64 -27.86 -1.11 6.05
C GLN A 64 -26.63 -1.97 5.73
N LEU A 65 -26.83 -3.20 5.22
CA LEU A 65 -25.73 -4.06 4.80
C LEU A 65 -24.90 -3.42 3.68
N ASN A 66 -25.54 -2.94 2.62
CA ASN A 66 -24.86 -2.32 1.48
C ASN A 66 -24.07 -1.07 1.91
N GLN A 67 -24.62 -0.26 2.82
CA GLN A 67 -23.92 0.90 3.38
C GLN A 67 -22.68 0.48 4.17
N SER A 68 -22.79 -0.53 5.04
CA SER A 68 -21.66 -1.03 5.82
C SER A 68 -20.56 -1.61 4.92
N VAL A 69 -20.92 -2.37 3.88
CA VAL A 69 -19.97 -2.92 2.92
C VAL A 69 -19.29 -1.81 2.12
N ALA A 70 -20.06 -0.84 1.61
CA ALA A 70 -19.51 0.29 0.86
C ALA A 70 -18.54 1.13 1.71
N GLN A 71 -18.85 1.36 2.99
CA GLN A 71 -17.96 2.03 3.93
C GLN A 71 -16.67 1.24 4.16
N GLY A 72 -16.76 -0.07 4.40
CA GLY A 72 -15.59 -0.92 4.59
C GLY A 72 -14.66 -0.96 3.38
N VAL A 73 -15.24 -1.11 2.17
CA VAL A 73 -14.48 -1.06 0.92
C VAL A 73 -13.87 0.32 0.68
N GLY A 74 -14.61 1.39 0.95
CA GLY A 74 -14.10 2.77 0.82
C GLY A 74 -12.91 3.06 1.74
N GLN A 75 -12.95 2.56 2.98
CA GLN A 75 -11.82 2.66 3.92
C GLN A 75 -10.60 1.86 3.44
N ALA A 76 -10.79 0.64 2.95
CA ALA A 76 -9.72 -0.20 2.43
C ALA A 76 -9.04 0.41 1.19
N ASN A 77 -9.83 0.98 0.27
CA ASN A 77 -9.31 1.69 -0.89
C ASN A 77 -8.49 2.91 -0.46
N SER A 78 -9.04 3.74 0.45
CA SER A 78 -8.35 4.94 0.94
C SER A 78 -7.01 4.62 1.60
N TYR A 79 -6.96 3.57 2.43
CA TYR A 79 -5.73 3.09 3.06
C TYR A 79 -4.70 2.61 2.03
N THR A 80 -5.16 1.87 1.01
CA THR A 80 -4.31 1.35 -0.06
C THR A 80 -3.76 2.49 -0.94
N ASP A 81 -4.59 3.47 -1.28
CA ASP A 81 -4.20 4.65 -2.06
C ASP A 81 -3.15 5.49 -1.32
N GLN A 82 -3.34 5.71 -0.02
CA GLN A 82 -2.34 6.37 0.83
C GLN A 82 -1.02 5.60 0.80
N ARG A 83 -1.06 4.28 1.01
CA ARG A 83 0.16 3.46 1.00
C ARG A 83 0.85 3.44 -0.36
N ILE A 84 0.09 3.44 -1.46
CA ILE A 84 0.63 3.53 -2.82
C ILE A 84 1.29 4.89 -3.05
N ASN A 85 0.66 5.98 -2.62
CA ASN A 85 1.23 7.32 -2.74
C ASN A 85 2.55 7.45 -1.95
N ASP A 86 2.61 6.91 -0.74
CA ASP A 86 3.85 6.86 0.05
C ASP A 86 4.95 6.06 -0.64
N VAL A 87 4.59 4.91 -1.23
CA VAL A 87 5.53 4.08 -1.99
C VAL A 87 6.01 4.80 -3.25
N ASN A 88 5.13 5.48 -3.98
CA ASN A 88 5.50 6.25 -5.17
C ASN A 88 6.45 7.40 -4.81
N ASN A 89 6.14 8.15 -3.76
CA ASN A 89 7.00 9.22 -3.25
C ASN A 89 8.38 8.69 -2.85
N ARG A 90 8.43 7.52 -2.18
CA ARG A 90 9.68 6.86 -1.82
C ARG A 90 10.45 6.42 -3.07
N ILE A 91 9.81 5.77 -4.02
CA ILE A 91 10.45 5.32 -5.28
C ILE A 91 11.04 6.52 -6.04
N ASP A 92 10.33 7.64 -6.10
CA ASP A 92 10.81 8.84 -6.77
C ASP A 92 11.95 9.53 -6.01
N SER A 93 11.98 9.44 -4.67
CA SER A 93 13.15 9.84 -3.88
C SER A 93 14.35 8.94 -4.17
N GLU A 94 14.19 7.62 -4.07
CA GLU A 94 15.27 6.65 -4.27
C GLU A 94 15.84 6.72 -5.69
N ARG A 95 14.99 6.95 -6.71
CA ARG A 95 15.44 7.19 -8.09
C ARG A 95 16.30 8.45 -8.21
N ARG A 96 15.89 9.54 -7.56
CA ARG A 96 16.67 10.79 -7.55
C ARG A 96 17.99 10.60 -6.81
N ASP A 97 17.99 9.92 -5.67
CA ASP A 97 19.20 9.64 -4.90
C ASP A 97 20.17 8.74 -5.68
N ALA A 98 19.67 7.70 -6.35
CA ALA A 98 20.47 6.85 -7.23
C ALA A 98 21.08 7.63 -8.41
N ASN A 99 20.26 8.46 -9.08
CA ASN A 99 20.73 9.30 -10.18
C ASN A 99 21.77 10.33 -9.73
N ALA A 100 21.60 10.94 -8.54
CA ALA A 100 22.57 11.84 -7.94
C ALA A 100 23.88 11.12 -7.58
N GLY A 101 23.80 9.86 -7.14
CA GLY A 101 24.96 8.99 -6.95
C GLY A 101 25.73 8.75 -8.26
N SER A 102 25.02 8.45 -9.35
CA SER A 102 25.63 8.30 -10.68
C SER A 102 26.26 9.61 -11.19
N ALA A 103 25.57 10.75 -11.03
CA ALA A 103 26.12 12.06 -11.37
C ALA A 103 27.40 12.37 -10.57
N SER A 104 27.44 11.97 -9.30
CA SER A 104 28.62 12.12 -8.43
C SER A 104 29.79 11.27 -8.93
N ALA A 105 29.53 10.02 -9.33
CA ALA A 105 30.54 9.17 -9.94
C ALA A 105 31.10 9.76 -11.24
N MET A 106 30.23 10.31 -12.10
CA MET A 106 30.64 11.03 -13.32
C MET A 106 31.51 12.26 -12.98
N ALA A 107 31.14 13.02 -11.95
CA ALA A 107 31.95 14.14 -11.49
C ALA A 107 33.34 13.68 -11.02
N MET A 108 33.44 12.62 -10.22
CA MET A 108 34.74 12.07 -9.78
C MET A 108 35.57 11.51 -10.92
N ALA A 109 34.93 10.89 -11.91
CA ALA A 109 35.61 10.31 -13.06
C ALA A 109 36.29 11.37 -13.92
N ASN A 110 35.68 12.56 -14.01
CA ASN A 110 36.21 13.70 -14.76
C ASN A 110 37.21 14.56 -13.97
N LEU A 111 37.56 14.21 -12.72
CA LEU A 111 38.59 14.93 -11.96
C LEU A 111 39.97 14.71 -12.61
N PRO A 112 40.68 15.79 -13.00
CA PRO A 112 42.09 15.69 -13.40
C PRO A 112 42.95 15.06 -12.30
N GLN A 113 43.95 14.28 -12.72
CA GLN A 113 44.86 13.56 -11.82
C GLN A 113 46.31 13.96 -12.12
N ALA A 114 47.16 13.99 -11.08
CA ALA A 114 48.60 14.18 -11.22
C ALA A 114 49.21 13.05 -12.06
N VAL A 115 50.04 13.37 -13.05
CA VAL A 115 50.65 12.38 -13.96
C VAL A 115 52.18 12.37 -13.91
N LEU A 116 52.79 13.46 -13.43
CA LEU A 116 54.24 13.62 -13.35
C LEU A 116 54.80 13.37 -11.93
N PRO A 117 56.01 12.79 -11.78
CA PRO A 117 56.65 12.65 -10.47
C PRO A 117 56.85 13.99 -9.76
N GLY A 118 56.46 14.06 -8.49
CA GLY A 118 56.54 15.27 -7.66
C GLY A 118 55.31 16.20 -7.78
N GLU A 119 54.37 15.89 -8.68
CA GLU A 119 53.19 16.70 -8.93
C GLU A 119 52.10 16.51 -7.87
N LYS A 120 51.44 17.61 -7.51
CA LYS A 120 50.27 17.66 -6.62
C LYS A 120 49.17 18.43 -7.33
N VAL A 121 47.98 17.85 -7.43
CA VAL A 121 46.85 18.46 -8.12
C VAL A 121 45.66 18.57 -7.17
N VAL A 122 45.04 19.74 -7.17
CA VAL A 122 43.70 19.98 -6.60
C VAL A 122 42.75 20.16 -7.78
N ALA A 123 41.64 19.43 -7.76
CA ALA A 123 40.70 19.38 -8.87
C ALA A 123 39.26 19.63 -8.40
N LEU A 124 38.48 20.25 -9.27
CA LEU A 124 37.03 20.41 -9.14
C LEU A 124 36.39 19.88 -10.43
N ALA A 125 35.30 19.12 -10.30
CA ALA A 125 34.56 18.61 -11.43
C ALA A 125 33.05 18.60 -11.14
N ALA A 126 32.26 18.47 -12.20
CA ALA A 126 30.82 18.35 -12.13
C ALA A 126 30.32 17.20 -13.01
N GLY A 127 29.16 16.66 -12.67
CA GLY A 127 28.52 15.57 -13.41
C GLY A 127 27.01 15.76 -13.43
N ASN A 128 26.37 15.25 -14.47
CA ASN A 128 24.93 15.29 -14.65
C ASN A 128 24.44 13.92 -15.14
N TYR A 129 23.38 13.39 -14.53
CA TYR A 129 22.76 12.12 -14.91
C TYR A 129 21.29 12.10 -14.50
N GLY A 130 20.39 11.71 -15.41
CA GLY A 130 18.97 11.54 -15.10
C GLY A 130 18.28 12.78 -14.49
N GLY A 131 18.70 13.99 -14.89
CA GLY A 131 18.19 15.25 -14.34
C GLY A 131 18.75 15.64 -12.98
N GLN A 132 19.71 14.89 -12.43
CA GLN A 132 20.43 15.21 -11.20
C GLN A 132 21.85 15.65 -11.53
N ALA A 133 22.30 16.73 -10.91
CA ALA A 133 23.67 17.21 -11.01
C ALA A 133 24.44 16.98 -9.71
N ALA A 134 25.76 16.85 -9.81
CA ALA A 134 26.67 16.67 -8.69
C ALA A 134 28.00 17.39 -8.93
N MET A 135 28.70 17.69 -7.84
CA MET A 135 30.03 18.29 -7.85
C MET A 135 31.01 17.39 -7.10
N ALA A 136 32.26 17.36 -7.55
CA ALA A 136 33.36 16.60 -6.96
C ALA A 136 34.57 17.50 -6.70
N LEU A 137 35.22 17.30 -5.56
CA LEU A 137 36.53 17.85 -5.23
C LEU A 137 37.54 16.71 -5.10
N GLY A 138 38.72 16.88 -5.69
CA GLY A 138 39.76 15.86 -5.74
C GLY A 138 41.13 16.39 -5.35
N LEU A 139 41.92 15.54 -4.71
CA LEU A 139 43.34 15.73 -4.45
C LEU A 139 44.09 14.54 -5.03
N SER A 140 45.21 14.79 -5.71
CA SER A 140 46.10 13.71 -6.16
C SER A 140 47.57 14.08 -6.05
N VAL A 141 48.41 13.09 -5.79
CA VAL A 141 49.86 13.23 -5.71
C VAL A 141 50.53 12.08 -6.45
N ALA A 142 51.50 12.42 -7.28
CA ALA A 142 52.30 11.45 -8.03
C ALA A 142 53.76 11.53 -7.58
N THR A 143 54.37 10.38 -7.32
CA THR A 143 55.81 10.22 -7.06
C THR A 143 56.43 9.44 -8.22
N GLN A 144 57.71 9.08 -8.15
CA GLN A 144 58.32 8.26 -9.22
C GLN A 144 57.62 6.90 -9.37
N LYS A 145 57.24 6.28 -8.25
CA LYS A 145 56.71 4.91 -8.20
C LYS A 145 55.24 4.81 -7.78
N TRP A 146 54.67 5.80 -7.12
CA TRP A 146 53.31 5.75 -6.57
C TRP A 146 52.45 6.92 -7.02
N LEU A 147 51.21 6.65 -7.40
CA LEU A 147 50.14 7.61 -7.62
C LEU A 147 49.07 7.41 -6.55
N VAL A 148 48.66 8.46 -5.85
CA VAL A 148 47.57 8.41 -4.88
C VAL A 148 46.56 9.50 -5.20
N LYS A 149 45.26 9.17 -5.15
CA LYS A 149 44.18 10.15 -5.29
C LYS A 149 43.09 9.94 -4.23
N GLY A 150 42.47 11.03 -3.82
CA GLY A 150 41.27 11.04 -2.98
C GLY A 150 40.28 12.06 -3.52
N SER A 151 38.99 11.79 -3.41
CA SER A 151 37.94 12.70 -3.85
C SER A 151 36.72 12.61 -2.96
N VAL A 152 35.99 13.72 -2.87
CA VAL A 152 34.68 13.84 -2.22
C VAL A 152 33.68 14.42 -3.22
N THR A 153 32.41 14.11 -3.05
CA THR A 153 31.32 14.50 -3.94
C THR A 153 30.09 14.87 -3.17
N THR A 154 29.24 15.71 -3.77
CA THR A 154 27.91 15.95 -3.27
C THR A 154 26.93 16.20 -4.42
N GLY A 155 25.70 15.71 -4.27
CA GLY A 155 24.59 16.04 -5.17
C GLY A 155 24.17 17.51 -4.98
N VAL A 156 24.03 18.25 -6.09
CA VAL A 156 23.54 19.65 -6.04
C VAL A 156 22.03 19.77 -6.21
N SER A 157 21.34 18.65 -6.45
CA SER A 157 19.91 18.59 -6.77
C SER A 157 19.09 18.04 -5.59
N GLY A 158 18.81 18.89 -4.60
CA GLY A 158 17.71 18.72 -3.63
C GLY A 158 17.87 17.70 -2.48
N HIS A 159 18.82 16.77 -2.53
CA HIS A 159 19.07 15.82 -1.42
C HIS A 159 20.58 15.68 -1.21
N GLY A 160 21.05 16.10 -0.04
CA GLY A 160 22.47 16.26 0.29
C GLY A 160 23.20 14.95 0.56
N SER A 161 23.25 14.05 -0.43
CA SER A 161 24.12 12.89 -0.38
C SER A 161 25.58 13.32 -0.59
N VAL A 162 26.48 12.79 0.23
CA VAL A 162 27.93 13.01 0.15
C VAL A 162 28.59 11.66 -0.10
N GLY A 163 29.45 11.59 -1.11
CA GLY A 163 30.24 10.40 -1.43
C GLY A 163 31.73 10.70 -1.34
N ALA A 164 32.55 9.70 -1.02
CA ALA A 164 34.01 9.83 -1.05
C ALA A 164 34.64 8.59 -1.67
N GLY A 165 35.83 8.76 -2.26
CA GLY A 165 36.58 7.67 -2.86
C GLY A 165 38.08 7.96 -2.82
N ALA A 166 38.89 6.90 -2.82
CA ALA A 166 40.34 7.01 -2.90
C ALA A 166 40.91 5.88 -3.77
N GLY A 167 42.11 6.07 -4.30
CA GLY A 167 42.79 5.08 -5.12
C GLY A 167 44.31 5.25 -5.07
N VAL A 168 45.02 4.14 -5.25
CA VAL A 168 46.49 4.08 -5.31
C VAL A 168 46.92 3.24 -6.51
N GLY A 169 47.99 3.67 -7.19
CA GLY A 169 48.62 2.94 -8.29
C GLY A 169 50.13 2.88 -8.12
N TYR A 170 50.75 1.77 -8.55
CA TYR A 170 52.19 1.58 -8.57
C TYR A 170 52.71 1.58 -10.02
N ARG A 171 53.80 2.30 -10.27
CA ARG A 171 54.50 2.35 -11.55
C ARG A 171 55.86 1.66 -11.39
N TRP A 172 56.12 0.66 -12.22
CA TRP A 172 57.38 -0.09 -12.30
C TRP A 172 58.14 0.25 -13.58
#